data_AF-A0A1H6IZD1-F1
#
_entry.id   AF-A0A1H6IZD1-F1
#
_cell.length_a   1.000
_cell.length_b   1.000
_cell.length_c   1.000
_cell.angle_alpha   90.00
_cell.angle_beta   90.00
_cell.angle_gamma   90.00
#
_symmetry.space_group_name_H-M   'P 1'
#
loop_
_entity.id
_entity.type
_entity.pdbx_description
1 polymer ?
#
loop_
_entity_poly.entity_id
_entity_poly.type
_entity_poly.pdbx_seq_one_letter_code
_entity_poly.pdbx_strand_id
1 'polypeptide(L)'
;MGLIAGESSFFITFSRDDRYRHDVYYGPKFAISMGEKEEKMLRNQSQLYDLGTVNKSQKGYQWVISSRAECRELIELIDQYLEQNSSTAFLGAAKHEAYENWRSALELLRPGRQLTADEVVELAELRDGINYIGATNAIPTEEIKELVRAAETEQNVV
;
A
#
# COMPACT_ATOMS: atom_id res chain seq x y z
N MET A 1 16.03 -6.57 -3.53
CA MET A 1 16.05 -6.10 -2.13
C MET A 1 16.75 -4.77 -1.88
N GLY A 2 17.98 -4.51 -2.36
CA GLY A 2 18.64 -3.21 -2.12
C GLY A 2 17.79 -1.99 -2.54
N LEU A 3 17.14 -2.07 -3.70
CA LEU A 3 16.19 -1.06 -4.18
C LEU A 3 15.00 -0.87 -3.23
N ILE A 4 14.45 -1.95 -2.67
CA ILE A 4 13.32 -1.88 -1.73
C ILE A 4 13.79 -1.25 -0.41
N ALA A 5 14.97 -1.62 0.08
CA ALA A 5 15.51 -1.05 1.31
C ALA A 5 15.77 0.47 1.21
N GLY A 6 16.17 0.96 0.04
CA GLY A 6 16.51 2.37 -0.17
C GLY A 6 15.35 3.25 -0.65
N GLU A 7 14.63 2.80 -1.67
CA GLU A 7 13.80 3.69 -2.52
C GLU A 7 12.31 3.31 -2.52
N SER A 8 11.92 2.18 -1.92
CA SER A 8 10.51 1.81 -1.92
C SER A 8 9.70 2.65 -0.95
N SER A 9 8.40 2.66 -1.17
CA SER A 9 7.41 3.04 -0.18
C SER A 9 6.21 2.11 -0.28
N PHE A 10 5.70 1.73 0.88
CA PHE A 10 4.50 0.91 1.05
C PHE A 10 3.38 1.80 1.56
N PHE A 11 2.14 1.61 1.08
CA PHE A 11 1.02 2.45 1.48
C PHE A 11 -0.30 1.68 1.46
N ILE A 12 -1.23 2.17 2.28
CA ILE A 12 -2.66 1.99 2.08
C ILE A 12 -3.24 3.35 1.71
N THR A 13 -3.92 3.44 0.57
CA THR A 13 -4.58 4.66 0.11
C THR A 13 -6.03 4.67 0.55
N PHE A 14 -6.54 5.84 0.90
CA PHE A 14 -7.95 6.11 1.16
C PHE A 14 -8.39 7.31 0.32
N SER A 15 -9.57 7.24 -0.27
CA SER A 15 -10.22 8.34 -0.98
C SER A 15 -11.73 8.32 -0.72
N ARG A 16 -12.34 9.49 -0.59
CA ARG A 16 -13.80 9.60 -0.50
C ARG A 16 -14.43 9.19 -1.83
N ASP A 17 -15.39 8.28 -1.80
CA ASP A 17 -16.08 7.77 -2.98
C ASP A 17 -17.42 7.13 -2.56
N ASP A 18 -18.52 7.84 -2.79
CA ASP A 18 -19.90 7.46 -2.42
C ASP A 18 -20.42 6.21 -3.15
N ARG A 19 -19.70 5.76 -4.18
CA ARG A 19 -20.02 4.52 -4.91
C ARG A 19 -19.57 3.28 -4.13
N TYR A 20 -18.70 3.44 -3.14
CA TYR A 20 -18.17 2.36 -2.31
C TYR A 20 -18.86 2.32 -0.96
N ARG A 21 -18.89 1.13 -0.36
CA ARG A 21 -19.43 0.95 0.98
C ARG A 21 -18.65 1.80 1.97
N HIS A 22 -19.37 2.51 2.84
CA HIS A 22 -18.85 3.47 3.81
C HIS A 22 -18.30 4.76 3.20
N ASP A 23 -18.69 5.08 1.96
CA ASP A 23 -18.32 6.29 1.20
C ASP A 23 -16.80 6.49 1.04
N VAL A 24 -16.05 5.40 1.11
CA VAL A 24 -14.60 5.41 1.08
C VAL A 24 -14.08 4.25 0.22
N TYR A 25 -13.25 4.59 -0.75
CA TYR A 25 -12.40 3.64 -1.47
C TYR A 25 -11.06 3.50 -0.76
N TYR A 26 -10.60 2.25 -0.66
CA TYR A 26 -9.30 1.92 -0.08
C TYR A 26 -8.57 0.80 -0.84
N GLY A 27 -7.25 0.87 -0.88
CA GLY A 27 -6.43 -0.07 -1.61
C GLY A 27 -4.96 -0.07 -1.19
N PRO A 28 -4.24 -1.18 -1.42
CA PRO A 28 -2.81 -1.23 -1.18
C PRO A 28 -2.06 -0.58 -2.33
N LYS A 29 -0.89 -0.03 -2.02
CA LYS A 29 0.03 0.49 -3.03
C LYS A 29 1.46 0.28 -2.62
N PHE A 30 2.27 -0.11 -3.59
CA PHE A 30 3.72 -0.11 -3.51
C PHE A 30 4.27 0.81 -4.59
N ALA A 31 5.33 1.55 -4.29
CA ALA A 31 6.03 2.33 -5.29
C ALA A 31 7.53 2.40 -5.03
N ILE A 32 8.33 2.37 -6.11
CA ILE A 32 9.73 2.81 -6.11
C ILE A 32 9.81 4.03 -7.02
N SER A 33 10.30 5.15 -6.49
CA SER A 33 10.43 6.42 -7.24
C SER A 33 11.91 6.77 -7.43
N MET A 34 12.30 7.10 -8.66
CA MET A 34 13.69 7.43 -8.99
C MET A 34 13.79 8.57 -10.00
N GLY A 35 15.01 9.08 -10.18
CA GLY A 35 15.32 10.18 -11.09
C GLY A 35 15.03 9.88 -12.56
N GLU A 36 15.04 10.92 -13.40
CA GLU A 36 14.68 10.83 -14.83
C GLU A 36 15.48 9.79 -15.63
N LYS A 37 16.73 9.52 -15.21
CA LYS A 37 17.63 8.59 -15.92
C LYS A 37 17.34 7.12 -15.63
N GLU A 38 16.50 6.82 -14.64
CA GLU A 38 16.27 5.46 -14.15
C GLU A 38 15.05 4.76 -14.77
N GLU A 39 14.35 5.40 -15.72
CA GLU A 39 13.15 4.84 -16.36
C GLU A 39 13.38 3.41 -16.87
N LYS A 40 14.49 3.21 -17.60
CA LYS A 40 14.83 1.90 -18.19
C LYS A 40 14.99 0.83 -17.11
N MET A 41 15.64 1.17 -15.99
CA MET A 41 15.85 0.23 -14.90
C MET A 41 14.51 -0.16 -14.25
N LEU A 42 13.64 0.82 -13.97
CA LEU A 42 12.30 0.58 -13.43
C LEU A 42 11.45 -0.29 -14.37
N ARG A 43 11.49 -0.03 -15.69
CA ARG A 43 10.77 -0.84 -16.69
C ARG A 43 11.28 -2.28 -16.71
N ASN A 44 12.59 -2.48 -16.61
CA ASN A 44 13.16 -3.81 -16.53
C ASN A 44 12.70 -4.56 -15.28
N GLN A 45 12.57 -3.89 -14.12
CA GLN A 45 12.04 -4.53 -12.91
C GLN A 45 10.57 -4.93 -13.07
N SER A 46 9.73 -4.00 -13.56
CA SER A 46 8.31 -4.26 -13.82
C SER A 46 8.13 -5.44 -14.79
N GLN A 47 8.93 -5.52 -15.86
CA GLN A 47 8.89 -6.63 -16.82
C GLN A 47 9.47 -7.94 -16.27
N LEU A 48 10.51 -7.88 -15.45
CA LEU A 48 11.15 -9.07 -14.89
C LEU A 48 10.20 -9.84 -13.97
N TYR A 49 9.43 -9.10 -13.17
CA TYR A 49 8.47 -9.70 -12.23
C TYR A 49 7.05 -9.79 -12.80
N ASP A 50 6.79 -9.18 -13.95
CA ASP A 50 5.45 -9.01 -14.52
C ASP A 50 4.45 -8.37 -13.53
N LEU A 51 4.94 -7.39 -12.76
CA LEU A 51 4.16 -6.70 -11.74
C LEU A 51 4.12 -5.20 -11.99
N GLY A 52 2.92 -4.63 -11.85
CA GLY A 52 2.71 -3.19 -11.82
C GLY A 52 3.06 -2.49 -13.13
N THR A 53 3.18 -1.16 -13.05
CA THR A 53 3.43 -0.31 -14.21
C THR A 53 4.45 0.77 -13.91
N VAL A 54 5.10 1.28 -14.95
CA VAL A 54 6.04 2.41 -14.85
C VAL A 54 5.44 3.65 -15.47
N ASN A 55 5.32 4.70 -14.66
CA ASN A 55 4.76 5.97 -15.07
C ASN A 55 5.67 7.14 -14.64
N LYS A 56 5.46 8.30 -15.27
CA LYS A 56 6.16 9.54 -14.89
C LYS A 56 5.72 9.99 -13.49
N SER A 57 6.64 10.55 -12.72
CA SER A 57 6.41 11.16 -11.40
C SER A 57 7.00 12.58 -11.38
N GLN A 58 6.72 13.35 -10.32
CA GLN A 58 7.30 14.69 -10.17
C GLN A 58 8.83 14.70 -10.08
N LYS A 59 9.44 13.58 -9.64
CA LYS A 59 10.88 13.44 -9.42
C LYS A 59 11.59 12.63 -10.52
N GLY A 60 10.85 12.21 -11.55
CA GLY A 60 11.36 11.37 -12.63
C GLY A 60 10.34 10.29 -12.99
N TYR A 61 10.63 9.06 -12.62
CA TYR A 61 9.78 7.90 -12.90
C TYR A 61 9.50 7.11 -11.63
N GLN A 62 8.40 6.37 -11.65
CA GLN A 62 8.05 5.46 -10.57
C GLN A 62 7.55 4.13 -11.14
N TRP A 63 7.96 3.04 -10.50
CA TRP A 63 7.34 1.73 -10.66
C TRP A 63 6.30 1.58 -9.57
N VAL A 64 5.06 1.32 -9.95
CA VAL A 64 3.90 1.30 -9.06
C VAL A 64 3.14 0.00 -9.21
N ILE A 65 2.80 -0.62 -8.07
CA ILE A 65 1.91 -1.77 -7.98
C ILE A 65 0.73 -1.34 -7.11
N SER A 66 -0.51 -1.58 -7.56
CA SER A 66 -1.72 -1.12 -6.85
C SER A 66 -2.88 -2.11 -6.89
N SER A 67 -2.78 -3.18 -7.69
CA SER A 67 -3.73 -4.28 -7.60
C SER A 67 -3.51 -5.05 -6.30
N ARG A 68 -4.59 -5.43 -5.62
CA ARG A 68 -4.55 -6.32 -4.45
C ARG A 68 -3.89 -7.67 -4.79
N ALA A 69 -4.08 -8.18 -6.00
CA ALA A 69 -3.49 -9.43 -6.46
C ALA A 69 -1.97 -9.28 -6.61
N GLU A 70 -1.53 -8.32 -7.42
CA GLU A 70 -0.10 -8.07 -7.65
C GLU A 70 0.66 -7.70 -6.37
N CYS A 71 0.02 -6.98 -5.42
CA CYS A 71 0.65 -6.67 -4.13
C CYS A 71 0.87 -7.94 -3.28
N ARG A 72 0.00 -8.94 -3.39
CA ARG A 72 0.19 -10.24 -2.73
C ARG A 72 1.30 -11.04 -3.39
N GLU A 73 1.36 -11.05 -4.72
CA GLU A 73 2.46 -11.65 -5.46
C GLU A 73 3.81 -11.01 -5.08
N LEU A 74 3.84 -9.68 -4.90
CA LEU A 74 5.02 -8.99 -4.38
C LEU A 74 5.42 -9.45 -2.97
N ILE A 75 4.45 -9.64 -2.06
CA ILE A 75 4.71 -10.18 -0.72
C ILE A 75 5.32 -11.58 -0.82
N GLU A 76 4.76 -12.46 -1.64
CA GLU A 76 5.28 -13.82 -1.83
C GLU A 76 6.75 -13.80 -2.31
N LEU A 77 7.08 -12.94 -3.26
CA LEU A 77 8.45 -12.76 -3.74
C LEU A 77 9.40 -12.24 -2.67
N ILE A 78 8.95 -11.29 -1.84
CA ILE A 78 9.76 -10.73 -0.74
C ILE A 78 9.95 -11.80 0.35
N ASP A 79 8.88 -12.43 0.82
CA ASP A 79 8.91 -13.46 1.86
C ASP A 79 9.83 -14.62 1.45
N GLN A 80 9.68 -15.13 0.22
CA GLN A 80 10.55 -16.19 -0.31
C GLN A 80 12.04 -15.77 -0.31
N TYR A 81 12.33 -14.51 -0.68
CA TYR A 81 13.70 -14.02 -0.64
C TYR A 81 14.23 -13.95 0.80
N LEU A 82 13.42 -13.47 1.76
CA LEU A 82 13.83 -13.33 3.16
C LEU A 82 14.08 -14.68 3.82
N GLU A 83 13.26 -15.69 3.52
CA GLU A 83 13.47 -17.07 3.99
C GLU A 83 14.83 -17.63 3.55
N GLN A 84 15.23 -17.33 2.31
CA GLN A 84 16.50 -17.80 1.74
C GLN A 84 17.71 -16.93 2.15
N ASN A 85 17.47 -15.69 2.61
CA ASN A 85 18.51 -14.69 2.86
C ASN A 85 18.32 -14.00 4.21
N SER A 86 18.46 -14.77 5.29
CA SER A 86 18.22 -14.34 6.68
C SER A 86 19.16 -13.25 7.22
N SER A 87 20.17 -12.82 6.45
CA SER A 87 21.14 -11.78 6.82
C SER A 87 21.08 -10.53 5.94
N THR A 88 20.00 -10.35 5.17
CA THR A 88 19.87 -9.18 4.29
C THR A 88 19.77 -7.86 5.06
N ALA A 89 20.41 -6.82 4.54
CA ALA A 89 20.37 -5.47 5.13
C ALA A 89 18.94 -4.90 5.22
N PHE A 90 18.01 -5.42 4.42
CA PHE A 90 16.60 -5.04 4.50
C PHE A 90 16.02 -5.28 5.90
N LEU A 91 16.37 -6.38 6.57
CA LEU A 91 15.82 -6.75 7.89
C LEU A 91 16.09 -5.70 8.97
N GLY A 92 17.19 -4.96 8.85
CA GLY A 92 17.56 -3.86 9.76
C GLY A 92 17.13 -2.48 9.28
N ALA A 93 16.49 -2.36 8.12
CA ALA A 93 16.06 -1.07 7.58
C ALA A 93 14.67 -0.69 8.11
N ALA A 94 14.40 0.61 8.29
CA ALA A 94 13.07 1.11 8.64
C ALA A 94 11.97 0.67 7.64
N LYS A 95 12.35 0.36 6.39
CA LYS A 95 11.44 -0.16 5.36
C LYS A 95 10.93 -1.57 5.66
N HIS A 96 11.60 -2.35 6.50
CA HIS A 96 11.14 -3.69 6.89
C HIS A 96 9.94 -3.63 7.83
N GLU A 97 9.96 -2.73 8.82
CA GLU A 97 8.78 -2.52 9.69
C GLU A 97 7.57 -2.02 8.88
N ALA A 98 7.78 -1.07 7.96
CA ALA A 98 6.73 -0.62 7.05
C ALA A 98 6.20 -1.75 6.15
N TYR A 99 7.06 -2.66 5.71
CA TYR A 99 6.68 -3.85 4.96
C TYR A 99 5.82 -4.81 5.78
N GLU A 100 6.20 -5.12 7.02
CA GLU A 100 5.43 -6.01 7.91
C GLU A 100 4.03 -5.45 8.23
N ASN A 101 3.95 -4.14 8.50
CA ASN A 101 2.67 -3.47 8.71
C ASN A 101 1.81 -3.47 7.44
N TRP A 102 2.43 -3.28 6.27
CA TRP A 102 1.74 -3.33 4.98
C TRP A 102 1.26 -4.74 4.65
N ARG A 103 2.08 -5.76 4.90
CA ARG A 103 1.74 -7.17 4.76
C ARG A 103 0.55 -7.54 5.65
N SER A 104 0.55 -7.08 6.89
CA SER A 104 -0.57 -7.26 7.83
C SER A 104 -1.86 -6.57 7.34
N ALA A 105 -1.77 -5.34 6.84
CA ALA A 105 -2.91 -4.65 6.25
C ALA A 105 -3.48 -5.37 5.01
N LEU A 106 -2.63 -6.03 4.21
CA LEU A 106 -3.10 -6.80 3.07
C LEU A 106 -3.98 -7.98 3.46
N GLU A 107 -3.83 -8.54 4.67
CA GLU A 107 -4.68 -9.62 5.18
C GLU A 107 -6.14 -9.23 5.39
N LEU A 108 -6.40 -7.95 5.69
CA LEU A 108 -7.75 -7.39 5.64
C LEU A 108 -8.25 -7.31 4.19
N LEU A 109 -7.38 -6.92 3.26
CA LEU A 109 -7.67 -6.69 1.85
C LEU A 109 -7.67 -7.95 0.97
N ARG A 110 -8.10 -9.10 1.50
CA ARG A 110 -8.23 -10.34 0.71
C ARG A 110 -9.18 -10.14 -0.49
N PRO A 111 -8.88 -10.76 -1.65
CA PRO A 111 -9.77 -10.72 -2.81
C PRO A 111 -11.20 -11.18 -2.45
N GLY A 112 -12.20 -10.46 -2.96
CA GLY A 112 -13.62 -10.78 -2.73
C GLY A 112 -14.16 -10.46 -1.34
N ARG A 113 -13.33 -9.98 -0.40
CA ARG A 113 -13.79 -9.55 0.92
C ARG A 113 -14.15 -8.07 0.91
N GLN A 114 -15.33 -7.78 1.45
CA GLN A 114 -15.78 -6.43 1.75
C GLN A 114 -15.60 -6.19 3.26
N LEU A 115 -14.96 -5.07 3.63
CA LEU A 115 -14.67 -4.78 5.02
C LEU A 115 -15.90 -4.25 5.76
N THR A 116 -16.03 -4.62 7.03
CA THR A 116 -16.93 -3.96 7.98
C THR A 116 -16.42 -2.55 8.30
N ALA A 117 -17.27 -1.74 8.92
CA ALA A 117 -16.86 -0.41 9.37
C ALA A 117 -15.64 -0.46 10.31
N ASP A 118 -15.67 -1.37 11.29
CA ASP A 118 -14.57 -1.58 12.23
C ASP A 118 -13.28 -2.00 11.52
N GLU A 119 -13.37 -2.87 10.51
CA GLU A 119 -12.22 -3.29 9.71
C GLU A 119 -11.67 -2.17 8.81
N VAL A 120 -12.52 -1.24 8.35
CA VAL A 120 -12.06 -0.03 7.64
C VAL A 120 -11.30 0.89 8.59
N VAL A 121 -11.76 1.03 9.83
CA VAL A 121 -11.05 1.79 10.87
C VAL A 121 -9.72 1.12 11.21
N GLU A 122 -9.70 -0.19 11.42
CA GLU A 122 -8.48 -0.97 11.66
C GLU A 122 -7.46 -0.78 10.54
N LEU A 123 -7.92 -0.83 9.28
CA LEU A 123 -7.07 -0.58 8.12
C LEU A 123 -6.49 0.85 8.10
N ALA A 124 -7.27 1.84 8.53
CA ALA A 124 -6.81 3.23 8.62
C ALA A 124 -5.78 3.44 9.72
N GLU A 125 -5.91 2.74 10.84
CA GLU A 125 -4.92 2.76 11.93
C GLU A 125 -3.62 2.05 11.54
N LEU A 126 -3.72 0.90 10.84
CA LEU A 126 -2.55 0.21 10.29
C LEU A 126 -1.77 1.08 9.29
N ARG A 127 -2.47 1.88 8.48
CA ARG A 127 -1.83 2.83 7.55
C ARG A 127 -0.87 3.78 8.24
N ASP A 128 -1.21 4.27 9.43
CA ASP A 128 -0.39 5.22 10.17
C ASP A 128 0.92 4.55 10.67
N GLY A 129 0.89 3.25 10.93
CA GLY A 129 2.09 2.43 11.20
C GLY A 129 2.93 2.11 9.97
N ILE A 130 2.39 2.24 8.76
CA ILE A 130 3.12 1.99 7.50
C ILE A 130 3.88 3.24 7.06
N ASN A 131 3.23 4.41 7.16
CA ASN A 131 3.76 5.67 6.65
C ASN A 131 4.18 6.62 7.76
N TYR A 132 5.48 6.63 8.10
CA TYR A 132 6.02 7.59 9.04
C TYR A 132 5.92 9.06 8.56
N ILE A 133 5.82 9.28 7.24
CA ILE A 133 5.69 10.62 6.65
C ILE A 133 4.26 10.79 6.14
N GLY A 134 3.49 11.65 6.82
CA GLY A 134 2.15 12.02 6.39
C GLY A 134 2.19 12.63 4.99
N ALA A 135 1.41 12.06 4.07
CA ALA A 135 1.18 12.72 2.79
C ALA A 135 0.26 13.93 3.02
N THR A 136 0.64 15.09 2.49
CA THR A 136 -0.09 16.37 2.66
C THR A 136 -1.55 16.33 2.21
N ASN A 137 -1.91 15.36 1.36
CA ASN A 137 -3.26 15.18 0.83
C ASN A 137 -3.94 13.89 1.32
N ALA A 138 -3.43 13.24 2.36
CA ALA A 138 -4.06 12.05 2.92
C ALA A 138 -5.27 12.42 3.78
N ILE A 139 -6.34 11.64 3.66
CA ILE A 139 -7.50 11.71 4.56
C ILE A 139 -7.04 11.26 5.96
N PRO A 140 -7.16 12.09 7.00
CA PRO A 140 -6.78 11.72 8.37
C PRO A 140 -7.55 10.50 8.88
N THR A 141 -6.93 9.69 9.73
CA THR A 141 -7.55 8.48 10.31
C THR A 141 -8.83 8.82 11.08
N GLU A 142 -8.83 9.91 11.84
CA GLU A 142 -10.02 10.39 12.55
C GLU A 142 -11.15 10.78 11.59
N GLU A 143 -10.83 11.34 10.43
CA GLU A 143 -11.85 11.66 9.43
C GLU A 143 -12.44 10.38 8.80
N ILE A 144 -11.62 9.35 8.57
CA ILE A 144 -12.11 8.05 8.09
C ILE A 144 -13.07 7.43 9.12
N LYS A 145 -12.75 7.53 10.41
CA LYS A 145 -13.63 7.06 11.49
C LYS A 145 -14.98 7.76 11.43
N GLU A 146 -15.01 9.09 11.28
CA GLU A 146 -16.24 9.86 11.17
C GLU A 146 -17.08 9.45 9.95
N LEU A 147 -16.45 9.35 8.76
CA LEU A 147 -17.12 8.98 7.51
C LEU A 147 -17.78 7.60 7.61
N VAL A 148 -17.02 6.62 8.10
CA VAL A 148 -17.50 5.23 8.19
C VAL A 148 -18.68 5.12 9.16
N ARG A 149 -18.66 5.83 10.29
CA ARG A 149 -19.77 5.81 11.26
C ARG A 149 -21.01 6.56 10.77
N ALA A 150 -20.83 7.63 10.02
CA ALA A 150 -21.94 8.35 9.39
C ALA A 150 -22.68 7.43 8.40
N ALA A 151 -21.95 6.74 7.53
CA ALA A 151 -22.51 5.81 6.55
C ALA A 151 -23.27 4.62 7.18
N GLU A 152 -22.82 4.11 8.34
CA GLU A 152 -23.57 3.07 9.09
C GLU A 152 -24.91 3.59 9.62
N THR A 153 -24.96 4.86 10.02
CA THR A 153 -26.18 5.48 10.55
C THR A 153 -27.19 5.69 9.43
N GLU A 154 -26.75 6.11 8.24
CA GLU A 154 -27.63 6.31 7.08
C GLU A 154 -28.18 4.99 6.52
N GLN A 155 -27.38 3.92 6.51
CA GLN A 155 -27.83 2.59 6.08
C GLN A 155 -28.85 1.94 7.02
N ASN A 156 -28.88 2.33 8.29
CA ASN A 156 -29.81 1.80 9.30
C ASN A 156 -31.15 2.56 9.38
N VAL A 157 -31.29 3.66 8.65
CA VAL A 157 -32.49 4.52 8.66
C VAL A 157 -33.41 4.25 7.44
N VAL A 158 -33.00 3.37 6.53
CA VAL A 158 -33.74 3.00 5.30
C VAL A 158 -34.42 1.64 5.43
#